data_AF-A0A2T9X6G4-F1
#
_entry.id   AF-A0A2T9X6G4-F1
#
_cell.length_a   1.000
_cell.length_b   1.000
_cell.length_c   1.000
_cell.angle_alpha   90.00
_cell.angle_beta   90.00
_cell.angle_gamma   90.00
#
_symmetry.space_group_name_H-M   'P 1'
#
loop_
_entity.id
_entity.type
_entity.pdbx_description
1 polymer ?
#
loop_
_entity_poly.entity_id
_entity_poly.type
_entity_poly.pdbx_seq_one_letter_code
_entity_poly.pdbx_strand_id
1 'polypeptide(L)' 'MPNYDFIITTDRCLMTNHHHKEFLGFLGTGPAIGIPEKVWRWLACPKVKVDEYGRPIEAP' A
#
# COMPACT_ATOMS: atom_id res chain seq x y z
N MET A 1 -6.20 -8.73 20.64
CA MET A 1 -6.73 -7.81 19.61
C MET A 1 -7.95 -7.11 20.18
N PRO A 2 -8.11 -5.80 20.01
CA PRO A 2 -9.33 -5.09 20.37
C PRO A 2 -10.54 -5.73 19.69
N ASN A 3 -11.71 -5.67 20.33
CA ASN A 3 -12.94 -6.12 19.70
C ASN A 3 -13.41 -5.03 18.72
N TYR A 4 -13.42 -5.34 17.43
CA TYR A 4 -13.82 -4.41 16.36
C TYR A 4 -15.17 -4.82 15.80
N ASP A 5 -16.10 -3.88 15.68
CA ASP A 5 -17.41 -4.13 15.06
C ASP A 5 -17.28 -4.36 13.55
N PHE A 6 -16.36 -3.64 12.90
CA PHE A 6 -16.12 -3.70 11.46
C PHE A 6 -14.63 -3.54 11.14
N ILE A 7 -14.18 -4.26 10.12
CA ILE A 7 -12.81 -4.15 9.57
C ILE A 7 -12.95 -3.81 8.09
N ILE A 8 -12.36 -2.68 7.68
CA ILE A 8 -12.24 -2.30 6.28
C ILE A 8 -10.81 -2.57 5.83
N THR A 9 -10.67 -3.30 4.74
CA THR A 9 -9.38 -3.62 4.14
C THR A 9 -9.26 -2.96 2.77
N THR A 10 -8.03 -2.79 2.32
CA THR A 10 -7.70 -2.23 1.01
C THR A 10 -6.44 -2.89 0.49
N ASP A 11 -6.29 -2.96 -0.83
CA ASP A 11 -5.04 -3.41 -1.42
C ASP A 11 -3.96 -2.35 -1.19
N ARG A 12 -2.72 -2.80 -0.91
CA ARG A 12 -1.58 -1.90 -0.69
C ARG A 12 -1.27 -0.99 -1.90
N CYS A 13 -1.67 -1.36 -3.12
CA CYS A 13 -1.52 -0.49 -4.28
C CYS A 13 -2.48 0.72 -4.22
N LEU A 14 -3.59 0.59 -3.50
CA LEU A 14 -4.61 1.63 -3.31
C LEU A 14 -4.44 2.41 -2.00
N MET A 15 -3.43 2.05 -1.22
CA MET A 15 -3.11 2.66 0.06
C MET A 15 -1.59 2.64 0.19
N THR A 16 -0.94 3.73 -0.24
CA THR A 16 0.52 3.87 -0.23
C THR A 16 0.91 5.08 0.61
N ASN A 17 1.98 4.95 1.39
CA ASN A 17 2.55 6.03 2.20
C ASN A 17 4.03 6.24 1.85
N HIS A 18 4.33 6.24 0.55
CA HIS A 18 5.70 6.46 0.10
C HIS A 18 6.15 7.83 0.62
N HIS A 19 7.32 7.89 1.28
CA HIS A 19 7.77 9.06 2.04
C HIS A 19 6.67 9.79 2.83
N HIS A 20 5.86 9.04 3.58
CA HIS A 20 4.73 9.50 4.38
C HIS A 20 3.43 9.73 3.61
N LYS A 21 3.35 10.80 2.80
CA LYS A 21 2.08 11.25 2.18
C LYS A 21 2.07 11.13 0.66
N GLU A 22 3.02 10.41 0.08
CA GLU A 22 3.05 10.22 -1.37
C GLU A 22 2.23 9.00 -1.78
N PHE A 23 1.24 9.27 -2.63
CA PHE A 23 0.41 8.24 -3.23
C PHE A 23 1.00 7.78 -4.57
N LEU A 24 1.40 6.51 -4.65
CA LEU A 24 1.92 5.87 -5.85
C LEU A 24 0.85 5.10 -6.65
N GLY A 25 -0.42 5.15 -6.26
CA GLY A 25 -1.44 4.29 -6.86
C GLY A 25 -1.65 4.52 -8.37
N PHE A 26 -1.39 5.73 -8.88
CA PHE A 26 -1.38 5.99 -10.33
C PHE A 26 -0.26 5.27 -11.08
N LEU A 27 0.90 5.07 -10.43
CA LEU A 27 1.95 4.23 -10.99
C LEU A 27 1.50 2.77 -10.99
N GLY A 28 0.83 2.34 -9.92
CA GLY A 28 0.25 1.00 -9.75
C GLY A 28 -0.91 0.64 -10.68
N THR A 29 -1.50 1.59 -11.41
CA THR A 29 -2.49 1.28 -12.46
C THR A 29 -1.85 1.03 -13.83
N GLY A 30 -0.57 1.39 -14.01
CA GLY A 30 0.16 1.15 -15.24
C GLY A 30 0.65 -0.31 -15.35
N PRO A 31 0.86 -0.85 -16.56
CA PRO A 31 1.47 -2.17 -16.73
C PRO A 31 2.98 -2.15 -16.42
N ALA A 32 3.54 -3.29 -16.01
CA ALA A 32 4.98 -3.47 -15.87
C ALA A 32 5.65 -3.57 -17.26
N ILE A 33 6.15 -2.45 -17.78
CA ILE A 33 6.86 -2.40 -19.08
C ILE A 33 8.37 -2.42 -18.85
N GLY A 34 9.06 -3.38 -19.48
CA GLY A 34 10.53 -3.43 -19.48
C GLY A 34 11.19 -3.93 -18.19
N ILE A 35 10.42 -4.31 -17.16
CA ILE A 35 10.94 -4.91 -15.92
C ILE A 35 10.05 -6.07 -15.44
N PRO A 36 10.60 -7.04 -14.66
CA PRO A 36 9.81 -8.13 -14.10
C PRO A 36 8.70 -7.62 -13.16
N GLU A 37 7.51 -8.24 -13.25
CA GLU A 37 6.31 -7.83 -12.51
C GLU A 37 6.54 -7.72 -10.99
N LYS A 38 7.31 -8.65 -10.40
CA LYS A 38 7.62 -8.62 -8.96
C LYS A 38 8.38 -7.36 -8.56
N VAL A 39 9.32 -6.90 -9.39
CA VAL A 39 10.13 -5.69 -9.15
C VAL A 39 9.25 -4.46 -9.32
N TRP A 40 8.48 -4.42 -10.40
CA TRP A 40 7.52 -3.34 -10.64
C TRP A 40 6.54 -3.20 -9.46
N ARG A 41 5.95 -4.30 -8.99
CA ARG A 41 5.00 -4.30 -7.87
C ARG A 41 5.64 -3.91 -6.54
N TRP A 42 6.94 -4.14 -6.37
CA TRP A 42 7.69 -3.68 -5.19
C TRP A 42 7.90 -2.16 -5.20
N LEU A 43 8.19 -1.59 -6.38
CA LEU A 43 8.32 -0.14 -6.57
C LEU A 43 6.98 0.60 -6.51
N ALA A 44 5.98 0.12 -7.25
CA ALA A 44 4.70 0.80 -7.42
C ALA A 44 3.75 0.61 -6.23
N CYS A 45 3.88 -0.49 -5.49
CA CYS A 45 3.03 -0.79 -4.34
C CYS A 45 3.87 -1.18 -3.11
N PRO A 46 4.61 -0.23 -2.53
CA PRO A 46 5.43 -0.48 -1.35
C PRO A 46 4.55 -0.95 -0.17
N LYS A 47 5.15 -1.69 0.76
CA LYS A 47 4.44 -2.09 1.99
C LYS A 47 4.21 -0.86 2.88
N VAL A 48 2.97 -0.66 3.29
CA VAL A 48 2.57 0.39 4.24
C VAL A 48 3.13 0.06 5.62
N LYS A 49 3.59 1.09 6.35
CA LYS A 49 3.95 0.92 7.76
C LYS A 49 2.67 0.77 8.58
N VAL A 50 2.62 -0.28 9.39
CA VAL A 50 1.47 -0.61 10.23
C VAL A 50 1.84 -0.66 11.71
N ASP A 51 0.84 -0.47 12.57
CA ASP A 51 0.98 -0.67 14.01
C ASP A 51 0.90 -2.16 14.39
N GLU A 52 0.94 -2.45 15.69
CA GLU A 52 0.83 -3.81 16.25
C GLU A 52 -0.49 -4.52 15.91
N TYR A 53 -1.51 -3.77 15.48
CA TYR A 53 -2.83 -4.27 15.09
C TYR A 53 -2.99 -4.38 13.57
N GLY A 54 -1.96 -4.06 12.79
CA GLY A 54 -1.99 -4.12 11.32
C GLY A 54 -2.67 -2.92 10.65
N ARG A 55 -2.92 -1.84 11.39
CA ARG A 55 -3.54 -0.62 10.86
C ARG A 55 -2.46 0.30 10.28
N PRO A 56 -2.68 0.95 9.12
CA PRO A 56 -1.76 1.95 8.61
C PRO A 56 -1.45 3.04 9.65
N ILE A 57 -0.17 3.37 9.84
CA ILE A 57 0.24 4.47 10.74
C ILE A 57 -0.23 5.82 10.20
N GLU A 58 -0.32 5.94 8.88
CA GLU A 58 -0.77 7.14 8.18
C GLU A 58 -1.61 6.73 6.97
N ALA A 59 -2.62 7.55 6.66
CA ALA A 59 -3.30 7.54 5.38
C ALA A 59 -2.53 8.41 4.38
N PRO A 60 -2.60 8.13 3.06
CA PRO A 60 -2.05 9.00 2.02
C PRO A 60 -2.57 10.43 2.11
#